data_AF-A0YZT1-F1
#
_entry.id   AF-A0YZT1-F1
#
_cell.length_a   1.000
_cell.length_b   1.000
_cell.length_c   1.000
_cell.angle_alpha   90.00
_cell.angle_beta   90.00
_cell.angle_gamma   90.00
#
_symmetry.space_group_name_H-M   'P 1'
#
loop_
_entity.id
_entity.type
_entity.pdbx_description
1 polymer ?
#
loop_
_entity_poly.entity_id
_entity_poly.type
_entity_poly.pdbx_seq_one_letter_code
_entity_poly.pdbx_strand_id
1 'polypeptide(L)'
;MLTSERKIWLIGGTSESATLANTITSAQIPCIISVTTDTAKNLYPLESSLLKIWVGKLNNVQISSFIKQQNIIAILDTSHPYAVEISKLAIATST
;
A
#
# COMPACT_ATOMS: atom_id res chain seq x y z
N MET A 1 11.15 -23.13 6.56
CA MET A 1 11.21 -21.76 7.11
C MET A 1 10.54 -20.85 6.09
N LEU A 2 9.29 -20.44 6.30
CA LEU A 2 8.60 -19.54 5.38
C LEU A 2 9.30 -18.17 5.50
N THR A 3 10.08 -17.80 4.50
CA THR A 3 10.65 -16.45 4.44
C THR A 3 9.48 -15.48 4.35
N SER A 4 9.29 -14.64 5.38
CA SER A 4 8.32 -13.55 5.28
C SER A 4 8.74 -12.67 4.10
N GLU A 5 7.95 -12.68 3.03
CA GLU A 5 8.24 -11.86 1.85
C GLU A 5 8.23 -10.39 2.25
N ARG A 6 9.33 -9.68 1.96
CA ARG A 6 9.43 -8.24 2.16
C ARG A 6 8.58 -7.54 1.13
N LYS A 7 7.74 -6.58 1.56
CA LYS A 7 6.79 -5.91 0.68
C LYS A 7 6.98 -4.41 0.66
N ILE A 8 6.61 -3.82 -0.47
CA ILE A 8 6.35 -2.38 -0.56
C ILE A 8 4.91 -2.13 -0.12
N TRP A 9 4.69 -1.07 0.65
CA TRP A 9 3.35 -0.54 0.87
C TRP A 9 3.15 0.70 0.01
N LEU A 10 2.19 0.63 -0.90
CA LEU A 10 1.78 1.73 -1.76
C LEU A 10 0.45 2.32 -1.25
N ILE A 11 0.48 3.59 -0.86
CA ILE A 11 -0.72 4.32 -0.43
C ILE A 11 -1.40 4.84 -1.69
N GLY A 12 -2.57 4.28 -1.99
CA GLY A 12 -3.24 4.47 -3.27
C GLY A 12 -4.51 5.31 -3.20
N GLY A 13 -5.22 5.34 -4.33
CA GLY A 13 -6.51 6.02 -4.52
C GLY A 13 -6.49 7.04 -5.64
N THR A 14 -5.40 7.08 -6.42
CA THR A 14 -5.15 8.03 -7.52
C THR A 14 -4.79 7.28 -8.80
N SER A 15 -4.89 7.95 -9.96
CA SER A 15 -4.42 7.39 -11.23
C SER A 15 -2.94 7.06 -11.21
N GLU A 16 -2.13 7.90 -10.55
CA GLU A 16 -0.69 7.75 -10.41
C GLU A 16 -0.36 6.47 -9.63
N SER A 17 -1.12 6.22 -8.55
CA SER A 17 -0.98 4.99 -7.77
C SER A 17 -1.29 3.73 -8.59
N ALA A 18 -2.27 3.79 -9.51
CA ALA A 18 -2.60 2.67 -10.39
C ALA A 18 -1.49 2.40 -11.42
N THR A 19 -0.93 3.45 -12.03
CA THR A 19 0.23 3.32 -12.93
C THR A 19 1.42 2.69 -12.21
N LEU A 20 1.73 3.17 -10.99
CA LEU A 20 2.83 2.66 -10.20
C LEU A 20 2.61 1.20 -9.76
N ALA A 21 1.38 0.83 -9.40
CA ALA A 21 1.01 -0.55 -9.08
C ALA A 21 1.32 -1.53 -10.23
N ASN A 22 1.00 -1.12 -11.46
CA ASN A 22 1.32 -1.91 -12.65
C ASN A 22 2.83 -2.05 -12.84
N THR A 23 3.60 -0.96 -12.72
CA THR A 23 5.07 -1.00 -12.83
C THR A 23 5.71 -1.92 -11.78
N ILE A 24 5.26 -1.82 -10.51
CA ILE A 24 5.75 -2.67 -9.41
C ILE A 24 5.44 -4.15 -9.66
N THR A 25 4.21 -4.45 -10.13
CA THR A 25 3.80 -5.81 -10.46
C THR A 25 4.60 -6.37 -11.64
N SER A 26 4.81 -5.59 -12.70
CA SER A 26 5.64 -5.97 -13.85
C SER A 26 7.10 -6.21 -13.44
N ALA A 27 7.62 -5.49 -12.45
CA ALA A 27 8.95 -5.70 -11.88
C ALA A 27 9.03 -6.92 -10.93
N GLN A 28 7.93 -7.67 -10.76
CA GLN A 28 7.83 -8.82 -9.87
C GLN A 28 8.12 -8.51 -8.39
N ILE A 29 7.77 -7.29 -7.93
CA ILE A 29 8.01 -6.85 -6.57
C ILE A 29 6.72 -7.04 -5.74
N PRO A 30 6.75 -7.82 -4.63
CA PRO A 30 5.60 -7.96 -3.74
C PRO A 30 5.14 -6.62 -3.17
N CYS A 31 3.84 -6.34 -3.29
CA CYS A 31 3.27 -5.06 -2.92
C CYS A 31 1.92 -5.22 -2.22
N ILE A 32 1.66 -4.37 -1.23
CA ILE A 32 0.32 -4.14 -0.69
C ILE A 32 -0.11 -2.71 -1.00
N ILE A 33 -1.32 -2.55 -1.52
CA ILE A 33 -1.95 -1.25 -1.73
C ILE A 33 -3.03 -1.04 -0.69
N SER A 34 -3.06 0.13 -0.06
CA SER A 34 -4.18 0.54 0.80
C SER A 34 -5.04 1.58 0.10
N VAL A 35 -6.36 1.36 0.12
CA VAL A 35 -7.38 2.34 -0.31
C VAL A 35 -8.51 2.42 0.71
N THR A 36 -9.27 3.51 0.70
CA THR A 36 -10.33 3.74 1.70
C THR A 36 -11.72 3.27 1.28
N THR A 37 -11.92 2.89 0.02
CA THR A 37 -13.23 2.47 -0.51
C THR A 37 -13.09 1.26 -1.43
N ASP A 38 -14.13 0.43 -1.49
CA ASP A 38 -14.19 -0.70 -2.42
C ASP A 38 -14.17 -0.25 -3.88
N THR A 39 -14.74 0.90 -4.22
CA THR A 39 -14.68 1.42 -5.59
C THR A 39 -13.25 1.71 -6.03
N ALA A 40 -12.41 2.25 -5.15
CA ALA A 40 -11.02 2.55 -5.46
C ALA A 40 -10.18 1.29 -5.71
N LYS A 41 -10.58 0.14 -5.16
CA LYS A 41 -9.93 -1.16 -5.42
C LYS A 41 -9.92 -1.51 -6.91
N ASN A 42 -10.94 -1.08 -7.65
CA ASN A 42 -11.09 -1.39 -9.08
C ASN A 42 -10.07 -0.66 -9.98
N LEU A 43 -9.27 0.26 -9.43
CA LEU A 43 -8.18 0.92 -10.16
C LEU A 43 -6.97 -0.01 -10.39
N TYR A 44 -6.88 -1.15 -9.70
CA TYR A 44 -5.67 -1.98 -9.65
C TYR A 44 -5.90 -3.37 -10.25
N PRO A 45 -4.81 -4.06 -10.68
CA PRO A 45 -4.91 -5.41 -11.22
C PRO A 45 -5.27 -6.42 -10.13
N LEU A 46 -6.52 -6.88 -10.11
CA LEU A 46 -7.08 -7.77 -9.08
C LEU A 46 -6.55 -9.21 -9.15
N GLU A 47 -6.08 -9.64 -10.31
CA GLU A 47 -5.65 -11.01 -10.59
C GLU A 47 -4.16 -11.27 -10.22
N SER A 48 -3.42 -10.24 -9.81
CA SER A 48 -1.99 -10.36 -9.52
C SER A 48 -1.76 -11.00 -8.14
N SER A 49 -1.05 -12.13 -8.10
CA SER A 49 -0.62 -12.76 -6.84
C SER A 49 0.41 -11.94 -6.07
N LEU A 50 1.09 -11.00 -6.75
CA LEU A 50 2.09 -10.11 -6.16
C LEU A 50 1.49 -8.82 -5.59
N LEU A 51 0.23 -8.53 -5.90
CA LEU A 51 -0.44 -7.32 -5.45
C LEU A 51 -1.62 -7.64 -4.54
N LYS A 52 -1.47 -7.34 -3.25
CA LYS A 52 -2.57 -7.41 -2.30
C LYS A 52 -3.24 -6.05 -2.15
N ILE A 53 -4.57 -6.00 -2.16
CA ILE A 53 -5.31 -4.77 -1.91
C ILE A 53 -5.97 -4.85 -0.54
N TRP A 54 -5.70 -3.83 0.28
CA TRP A 54 -6.29 -3.64 1.60
C TRP A 54 -7.27 -2.46 1.53
N VAL A 55 -8.53 -2.72 1.88
CA VAL A 55 -9.59 -1.71 1.88
C VAL A 55 -9.91 -1.33 3.31
N GLY A 56 -9.81 -0.05 3.63
CA GLY A 56 -10.10 0.50 4.96
C GLY A 56 -9.36 1.80 5.23
N LYS A 57 -9.54 2.35 6.43
CA LYS A 57 -8.74 3.48 6.92
C LYS A 57 -7.73 2.95 7.92
N LEU A 58 -6.44 3.18 7.67
CA LEU A 58 -5.40 2.94 8.66
C LEU A 58 -5.30 4.16 9.58
N ASN A 59 -5.19 3.90 10.89
CA ASN A 59 -4.97 4.93 11.90
C ASN A 59 -3.66 4.66 12.67
N ASN A 60 -3.29 5.58 13.56
CA ASN A 60 -2.05 5.53 14.34
C ASN A 60 -1.92 4.26 15.19
N VAL A 61 -3.02 3.65 15.62
CA VAL A 61 -3.00 2.44 16.45
C VAL A 61 -2.72 1.20 15.59
N GLN A 62 -3.26 1.18 14.37
CA GLN A 62 -3.18 0.01 13.50
C GLN A 62 -1.91 -0.04 12.65
N ILE A 63 -1.31 1.11 12.34
CA ILE A 63 -0.25 1.16 11.33
C ILE A 63 1.01 0.38 11.71
N SER A 64 1.43 0.44 12.98
CA SER A 64 2.63 -0.28 13.43
C SER A 64 2.43 -1.79 13.34
N SER A 65 1.23 -2.27 13.69
CA SER A 65 0.86 -3.67 13.50
C SER A 65 0.77 -4.04 12.03
N PHE A 66 0.19 -3.16 11.19
CA PHE A 66 0.10 -3.38 9.75
C PHE A 66 1.47 -3.54 9.10
N ILE A 67 2.40 -2.62 9.36
CA ILE A 67 3.77 -2.65 8.84
C ILE A 67 4.49 -3.94 9.25
N LYS A 68 4.41 -4.30 10.54
CA LYS A 68 5.06 -5.50 11.07
C LYS A 68 4.45 -6.79 10.51
N GLN A 69 3.13 -6.91 10.49
CA GLN A 69 2.42 -8.11 10.03
C GLN A 69 2.59 -8.33 8.52
N GLN A 70 2.65 -7.25 7.73
CA GLN A 70 2.85 -7.34 6.29
C GLN A 70 4.32 -7.37 5.87
N ASN A 71 5.25 -7.23 6.82
CA ASN A 71 6.70 -7.16 6.58
C ASN A 71 7.06 -6.05 5.56
N ILE A 72 6.51 -4.85 5.81
CA ILE A 72 6.72 -3.68 4.96
C ILE A 72 8.14 -3.14 5.17
N ILE A 73 8.85 -2.93 4.07
CA ILE A 73 10.23 -2.42 4.08
C ILE A 73 10.40 -1.07 3.39
N ALA A 74 9.36 -0.62 2.67
CA ALA A 74 9.34 0.66 1.98
C ALA A 74 7.90 1.15 1.86
N ILE A 75 7.73 2.47 1.94
CA ILE A 75 6.43 3.14 1.79
C ILE A 75 6.52 4.04 0.55
N LEU A 76 5.54 3.91 -0.34
CA LEU A 76 5.34 4.79 -1.49
C LEU A 76 4.03 5.53 -1.28
N ASP A 77 4.12 6.82 -0.98
CA ASP A 77 2.93 7.66 -0.81
C ASP A 77 2.56 8.29 -2.16
N THR A 78 1.46 7.79 -2.73
CA THR A 78 0.81 8.35 -3.92
C THR A 78 -0.65 8.71 -3.63
N SER A 79 -0.95 9.01 -2.38
CA SER A 79 -2.29 9.38 -1.95
C SER A 79 -2.73 10.70 -2.58
N HIS A 80 -4.05 10.93 -2.61
CA HIS A 80 -4.59 12.20 -3.10
C HIS A 80 -4.05 13.36 -2.24
N PRO A 81 -3.78 14.56 -2.79
CA PRO A 81 -3.31 15.72 -2.01
C PRO A 81 -4.17 16.12 -0.79
N TYR A 82 -5.41 15.65 -0.71
CA TYR A 82 -6.31 15.91 0.42
C TYR A 82 -6.26 14.83 1.50
N ALA A 83 -5.58 13.71 1.25
CA ALA A 83 -5.42 12.60 2.19
C ALA A 83 -4.25 12.86 3.17
N VAL A 84 -4.17 14.08 3.71
CA VAL A 84 -3.04 14.59 4.51
C VAL A 84 -2.74 13.70 5.72
N GLU A 85 -3.76 13.14 6.37
CA GLU A 85 -3.58 12.35 7.59
C GLU A 85 -2.83 11.04 7.36
N ILE A 86 -3.06 10.34 6.23
CA ILE A 86 -2.30 9.11 5.94
C ILE A 86 -0.86 9.43 5.55
N SER A 87 -0.62 10.55 4.85
CA SER A 87 0.74 11.01 4.54
C SER A 87 1.55 11.36 5.78
N LYS A 88 0.97 12.12 6.73
CA LYS A 88 1.62 12.41 8.02
C LYS A 88 1.97 11.13 8.77
N LEU A 89 1.05 10.18 8.75
CA LEU A 89 1.24 8.91 9.44
C LEU A 89 2.32 8.05 8.76
N ALA A 90 2.37 8.03 7.42
CA ALA A 90 3.42 7.37 6.65
C ALA A 90 4.81 7.93 7.00
N ILE A 91 4.94 9.25 7.09
CA ILE A 91 6.18 9.94 7.49
C ILE A 91 6.55 9.59 8.93
N ALA A 92 5.58 9.60 9.85
CA ALA A 92 5.84 9.33 11.26
C ALA A 92 6.29 7.88 11.53
N THR A 93 5.93 6.93 10.66
CA THR A 93 6.27 5.52 10.82
C THR A 93 7.43 5.04 9.94
N SER A 94 7.92 5.88 9.02
CA SER A 94 9.09 5.55 8.19
C SER A 94 10.38 5.79 8.98
N THR A 95 10.86 4.76 9.69
CA THR A 95 12.11 4.76 10.48
C THR A 95 12.91 3.51 10.14
#